data_AF-A0A3D5Q3Y5-F1
#
_entry.id   AF-A0A3D5Q3Y5-F1
#
_cell.length_a   1.000
_cell.length_b   1.000
_cell.length_c   1.000
_cell.angle_alpha   90.00
_cell.angle_beta   90.00
_cell.angle_gamma   90.00
#
_symmetry.space_group_name_H-M   'P 1'
#
loop_
_entity.id
_entity.type
_entity.pdbx_description
1 polymer ?
#
loop_
_entity_poly.entity_id
_entity_poly.type
_entity_poly.pdbx_seq_one_letter_code
_entity_poly.pdbx_strand_id
1 'polypeptide(L)'
;AIHLDREANSNRTVNAQTDLPPVLMQVPGNDQTSFAELLRQQMLFEKPGCGVRKVLGYELNFYDAQPASLVGLREEFIASARLDNLLSCYIG
;
A
#
# COMPACT_ATOMS: atom_id res chain seq x y z
N ALA A 1 5.53 -7.60 17.52
CA ALA A 1 5.99 -9.01 17.60
C ALA A 1 5.22 -9.71 18.72
N ILE A 2 4.86 -10.98 18.57
CA ILE A 2 4.10 -11.73 19.61
C ILE A 2 4.81 -11.76 20.97
N HIS A 3 6.14 -11.71 20.98
CA HIS A 3 6.94 -11.57 22.21
C HIS A 3 6.63 -10.31 23.03
N LEU A 4 6.20 -9.23 22.36
CA LEU A 4 5.86 -7.95 22.96
C LEU A 4 4.34 -7.79 23.18
N ASP A 5 3.56 -8.79 22.76
CA ASP A 5 2.11 -8.80 22.89
C ASP A 5 1.63 -10.26 23.08
N ARG A 6 1.57 -10.68 24.34
CA ARG A 6 1.25 -12.07 24.73
C ARG A 6 -0.20 -12.46 24.43
N GLU A 7 -1.09 -11.50 24.26
CA GLU A 7 -2.52 -11.72 23.99
C GLU A 7 -2.89 -11.50 22.51
N ALA A 8 -1.89 -11.42 21.63
CA ALA A 8 -2.07 -11.14 20.21
C ALA A 8 -3.10 -12.05 19.51
N ASN A 9 -3.24 -13.31 19.94
CA ASN A 9 -4.15 -14.29 19.34
C ASN A 9 -5.54 -14.36 19.97
N SER A 10 -5.74 -13.78 21.16
CA SER A 10 -7.00 -13.92 21.91
C SER A 10 -7.85 -12.67 21.90
N ASN A 11 -7.24 -11.48 22.09
CA ASN A 11 -8.01 -10.25 22.35
C ASN A 11 -7.43 -9.00 21.66
N ARG A 12 -6.59 -9.16 20.63
CA ARG A 12 -6.02 -8.00 19.95
C ARG A 12 -7.05 -7.30 19.06
N THR A 13 -7.19 -6.00 19.28
CA THR A 13 -7.88 -5.10 18.35
C THR A 13 -6.85 -4.29 17.56
N VAL A 14 -7.20 -3.87 16.34
CA VAL A 14 -6.34 -3.03 15.48
C VAL A 14 -6.89 -1.62 15.47
N ASN A 15 -6.09 -0.66 15.91
CA ASN A 15 -6.45 0.75 15.88
C ASN A 15 -6.02 1.39 14.54
N ALA A 16 -6.99 1.96 13.82
CA ALA A 16 -6.73 2.52 12.49
C ALA A 16 -5.72 3.69 12.47
N GLN A 17 -5.65 4.47 13.55
CA GLN A 17 -4.79 5.66 13.61
C GLN A 17 -3.35 5.33 14.01
N THR A 18 -3.17 4.39 14.94
CA THR A 18 -1.83 4.09 15.50
C THR A 18 -1.18 2.87 14.88
N ASP A 19 -1.97 1.90 14.38
CA ASP A 19 -1.45 0.60 13.97
C ASP A 19 -1.38 0.43 12.44
N LEU A 20 -2.20 1.17 11.69
CA LEU A 20 -2.24 1.10 10.22
C LEU A 20 -1.31 2.06 9.46
N PRO A 21 -0.75 3.16 10.02
CA PRO A 21 0.22 3.97 9.29
C PRO A 21 1.42 3.13 8.82
N PRO A 22 1.64 3.00 7.50
CA PRO A 22 2.71 2.16 6.98
C PRO A 22 4.06 2.85 7.10
N VAL A 23 5.12 2.04 7.24
CA VAL A 23 6.50 2.53 7.25
C VAL A 23 7.04 2.52 5.83
N LEU A 24 7.46 3.68 5.33
CA LEU A 24 8.04 3.82 3.99
C LEU A 24 9.57 3.79 4.01
N MET A 25 10.19 4.65 4.82
CA MET A 25 11.65 4.79 4.89
C MET A 25 12.10 5.44 6.21
N GLN A 26 13.39 5.36 6.49
CA GLN A 26 14.03 6.11 7.57
C GLN A 26 14.67 7.38 7.02
N VAL A 27 14.73 8.43 7.85
CA VAL A 27 15.41 9.69 7.52
C VAL A 27 16.34 10.12 8.67
N PRO A 28 17.44 10.83 8.39
CA PRO A 28 18.23 11.49 9.42
C PRO A 28 17.39 12.47 10.25
N GLY A 29 17.75 12.69 11.53
CA GLY A 29 16.92 13.47 12.46
C GLY A 29 16.69 14.95 12.08
N ASN A 30 17.55 15.53 11.24
CA ASN A 30 17.41 16.91 10.76
C ASN A 30 16.92 16.99 9.30
N ASP A 31 16.51 15.86 8.73
CA ASP A 31 16.02 15.78 7.36
C ASP A 31 14.60 16.39 7.26
N GLN A 32 14.36 17.18 6.22
CA GLN A 32 13.09 17.87 5.96
C GLN A 32 12.34 17.24 4.77
N THR A 33 12.62 15.97 4.47
CA THR A 33 11.99 15.27 3.34
C THR A 33 10.48 15.32 3.46
N SER A 34 9.86 15.86 2.41
CA SER A 34 8.41 15.93 2.27
C SER A 34 7.93 14.82 1.34
N PHE A 35 6.84 14.14 1.71
CA PHE A 35 6.22 13.14 0.85
C PHE A 35 5.83 13.72 -0.53
N ALA A 36 5.40 14.99 -0.59
CA ALA A 36 5.09 15.66 -1.85
C ALA A 36 6.31 15.81 -2.77
N GLU A 37 7.51 16.02 -2.20
CA GLU A 37 8.76 16.09 -2.97
C GLU A 37 9.17 14.70 -3.46
N LEU A 38 8.99 13.66 -2.64
CA LEU A 38 9.22 12.28 -3.08
C LEU A 38 8.31 11.90 -4.26
N LEU A 39 7.02 12.24 -4.19
CA LEU A 39 6.08 12.04 -5.31
C LEU A 39 6.51 12.80 -6.57
N ARG A 40 6.96 14.05 -6.41
CA ARG A 40 7.46 14.87 -7.52
C ARG A 40 8.66 14.21 -8.19
N GLN A 41 9.62 13.74 -7.40
CA GLN A 41 10.81 13.06 -7.88
C GLN A 41 10.47 11.76 -8.60
N GLN A 42 9.57 10.94 -8.03
CA GLN A 42 9.11 9.71 -8.65
C GLN A 42 8.45 9.97 -10.01
N MET A 43 7.62 11.00 -10.13
CA MET A 43 6.98 11.36 -11.40
C MET A 43 8.00 11.81 -12.45
N LEU A 44 9.04 12.55 -12.07
CA LEU A 44 10.11 12.93 -12.99
C LEU A 44 10.97 11.73 -13.39
N PHE A 45 11.15 10.75 -12.51
CA PHE A 45 11.85 9.51 -12.85
C PHE A 45 11.05 8.66 -13.85
N GLU A 46 9.76 8.43 -13.59
CA GLU A 46 8.90 7.62 -14.47
C GLU A 46 8.57 8.32 -15.79
N LYS A 47 8.45 9.66 -15.76
CA LYS A 47 8.09 10.49 -16.92
C LYS A 47 8.99 11.72 -17.02
N PRO A 48 10.23 11.58 -17.51
CA PRO A 48 11.21 12.68 -17.55
C PRO A 48 10.75 13.94 -18.29
N GLY A 49 9.82 13.83 -19.23
CA GLY A 49 9.28 14.95 -20.00
C GLY A 49 8.08 15.68 -19.38
N CYS A 50 7.55 15.24 -18.23
CA CYS A 50 6.30 15.79 -17.70
C CYS A 50 6.43 17.19 -17.07
N GLY A 51 7.65 17.65 -16.78
CA GLY A 51 7.90 19.02 -16.28
C GLY A 51 7.20 19.35 -14.97
N VAL A 52 6.94 18.36 -14.10
CA VAL A 52 6.17 18.57 -12.85
C VAL A 52 6.92 19.54 -11.93
N ARG A 53 6.31 20.71 -11.75
CA ARG A 53 6.84 21.78 -10.90
C ARG A 53 6.47 21.61 -9.42
N LYS A 54 5.23 21.20 -9.13
CA LYS A 54 4.71 21.09 -7.77
C LYS A 54 3.53 20.12 -7.69
N VAL A 55 3.47 19.32 -6.64
CA VAL A 55 2.31 18.49 -6.27
C VAL A 55 1.35 19.35 -5.43
N LEU A 56 0.08 19.43 -5.85
CA LEU A 56 -0.96 20.20 -5.15
C LEU A 56 -1.80 19.32 -4.21
N GLY A 57 -1.94 18.05 -4.53
CA GLY A 57 -2.70 17.06 -3.78
C GLY A 57 -2.52 15.69 -4.44
N TYR A 58 -2.93 14.64 -3.75
CA TYR A 58 -2.83 13.27 -4.24
C TYR A 58 -3.94 12.41 -3.63
N GLU A 59 -4.44 11.47 -4.43
CA GLU A 59 -5.31 10.37 -3.99
C GLU A 59 -4.56 9.08 -4.29
N LEU A 60 -3.97 8.48 -3.27
CA LEU A 60 -3.15 7.28 -3.38
C LEU A 60 -3.72 6.21 -2.47
N ASN A 61 -3.75 4.98 -2.97
CA ASN A 61 -4.20 3.82 -2.21
C ASN A 61 -3.03 2.83 -2.13
N PHE A 62 -2.73 2.36 -0.93
CA PHE A 62 -1.88 1.19 -0.78
C PHE A 62 -2.60 -0.03 -1.35
N TYR A 63 -1.85 -0.89 -2.02
CA TYR A 63 -2.35 -2.15 -2.56
C TYR A 63 -1.32 -3.24 -2.34
N ASP A 64 -1.81 -4.48 -2.28
CA ASP A 64 -0.94 -5.64 -2.18
C ASP A 64 -0.14 -5.81 -3.48
N ALA A 65 1.19 -5.90 -3.35
CA ALA A 65 2.09 -6.14 -4.47
C ALA A 65 2.08 -7.60 -4.94
N GLN A 66 1.52 -8.52 -4.14
CA GLN A 66 1.33 -9.90 -4.56
C GLN A 66 0.30 -9.98 -5.71
N PRO A 67 0.65 -10.62 -6.83
CA PRO A 67 -0.28 -10.77 -7.95
C PRO A 67 -1.43 -11.73 -7.62
N ALA A 68 -2.53 -11.59 -8.37
CA ALA A 68 -3.62 -12.56 -8.37
C ALA A 68 -3.10 -13.95 -8.74
N SER A 69 -3.63 -14.99 -8.11
CA SER A 69 -3.21 -16.38 -8.38
C SER A 69 -4.37 -17.36 -8.27
N LEU A 70 -4.27 -18.47 -9.01
CA LEU A 70 -5.09 -19.64 -8.77
C LEU A 70 -4.51 -20.44 -7.60
N VAL A 71 -5.37 -20.92 -6.72
CA VAL A 71 -5.00 -21.68 -5.52
C VAL A 71 -5.95 -22.86 -5.31
N GLY A 72 -5.59 -23.76 -4.39
CA GLY A 72 -6.29 -25.02 -4.16
C GLY A 72 -5.60 -26.19 -4.84
N LEU A 73 -5.91 -27.42 -4.43
CA LEU A 73 -5.23 -28.64 -4.89
C LEU A 73 -5.33 -28.81 -6.42
N ARG A 74 -6.40 -28.29 -7.02
CA ARG A 74 -6.65 -28.33 -8.47
C ARG A 74 -6.88 -26.94 -9.06
N GLU A 75 -6.31 -25.90 -8.44
CA GLU A 75 -6.42 -24.51 -8.93
C GLU A 75 -7.87 -24.00 -9.03
N GLU A 76 -8.73 -24.46 -8.12
CA GLU A 76 -10.18 -24.26 -8.17
C GLU A 76 -10.62 -22.87 -7.68
N PHE A 77 -9.72 -22.12 -7.03
CA PHE A 77 -10.04 -20.84 -6.41
C PHE A 77 -9.15 -19.72 -6.94
N ILE A 78 -9.70 -18.50 -6.99
CA ILE A 78 -8.95 -17.29 -7.30
C ILE A 78 -8.69 -16.54 -5.99
N ALA A 79 -7.42 -16.30 -5.68
CA ALA A 79 -6.99 -15.42 -4.61
C ALA A 79 -6.47 -14.12 -5.20
N SER A 80 -7.14 -13.00 -4.93
CA SER A 80 -6.73 -11.68 -5.39
C SER A 80 -7.34 -10.57 -4.54
N ALA A 81 -6.62 -9.45 -4.43
CA ALA A 81 -7.19 -8.22 -3.89
C ALA A 81 -8.25 -7.64 -4.84
N ARG A 82 -9.27 -6.97 -4.28
CA ARG A 82 -10.29 -6.21 -5.02
C ARG A 82 -11.23 -7.04 -5.92
N LEU A 83 -11.35 -8.37 -5.70
CA LEU A 83 -12.36 -9.18 -6.40
C LEU A 83 -13.76 -8.58 -6.27
N ASP A 84 -14.12 -8.15 -5.06
CA ASP A 84 -15.24 -7.25 -4.84
C ASP A 84 -14.81 -5.80 -5.18
N ASN A 85 -15.29 -5.15 -6.24
CA ASN A 85 -16.22 -5.65 -7.26
C ASN A 85 -15.58 -5.74 -8.66
N LEU A 86 -14.25 -5.76 -8.76
CA LEU A 86 -13.58 -5.79 -10.07
C LEU A 86 -13.92 -7.04 -10.88
N LEU A 87 -14.25 -8.16 -10.22
CA LEU A 87 -14.67 -9.37 -10.91
C LEU A 87 -15.97 -9.14 -11.70
N SER A 88 -16.96 -8.49 -11.09
CA SER A 88 -18.21 -8.15 -11.77
C SER A 88 -17.98 -7.11 -12.86
N CYS A 89 -17.12 -6.10 -12.61
CA CYS A 89 -16.78 -5.09 -13.63
C CYS A 89 -16.06 -5.68 -14.85
N TYR A 90 -15.35 -6.80 -14.69
CA TYR A 90 -14.67 -7.47 -15.80
C TYR A 90 -15.63 -8.30 -16.66
N ILE A 91 -16.63 -8.93 -16.05
CA ILE A 91 -17.58 -9.82 -16.73
C ILE A 91 -18.78 -9.05 -17.32
N GLY A 92 -19.25 -8.01 -16.62
CA GLY A 92 -20.41 -7.20 -17.01
C GLY A 92 -20.11 -6.25 -18.15
#